data_AF-A0A1J3EZZ2-F1
#
_entry.id   AF-A0A1J3EZZ2-F1
#
_cell.length_a   1.000
_cell.length_b   1.000
_cell.length_c   1.000
_cell.angle_alpha   90.00
_cell.angle_beta   90.00
_cell.angle_gamma   90.00
#
_symmetry.space_group_name_H-M   'P 1'
#
loop_
_entity.id
_entity.type
_entity.pdbx_description
1 polymer ?
#
loop_
_entity_poly.entity_id
_entity_poly.type
_entity_poly.pdbx_seq_one_letter_code
_entity_poly.pdbx_strand_id
1 'polypeptide(L)'
;RLHSVKDEEAKFKLCKVRSIQFGQKGIPYLNTYDGRTIRYPDPLIKPNDTIKLDLEENKIVEFIKFDVGNVVMVTGGRNRGRVGVIKNREKHKGSFETIHIQDSTGHEFATRLGNVFTLGKGTKPWVSL
;
A
#
# COMPACT_ATOMS: atom_id res chain seq x y z
N ARG A 1 -4.96 0.25 -18.65
CA ARG A 1 -4.60 1.50 -19.37
C ARG A 1 -3.15 1.78 -19.02
N LEU A 2 -2.32 2.09 -20.00
CA LEU A 2 -0.94 2.51 -19.75
C LEU A 2 -0.93 4.00 -19.41
N HIS A 3 -0.10 4.38 -18.44
CA HIS A 3 0.17 5.76 -18.04
C HIS A 3 1.66 5.99 -18.23
N SER A 4 2.03 7.11 -18.85
CA SER A 4 3.44 7.44 -19.08
C SER A 4 4.07 7.87 -17.76
N VAL A 5 5.15 7.21 -17.37
CA VAL A 5 5.91 7.54 -16.16
C VAL A 5 7.23 8.20 -16.53
N LYS A 6 7.79 9.00 -15.62
CA LYS A 6 9.12 9.60 -15.79
C LYS A 6 10.20 8.54 -15.55
N ASP A 7 11.38 8.74 -16.13
CA ASP A 7 12.50 7.80 -15.97
C ASP A 7 12.92 7.62 -14.50
N GLU A 8 12.85 8.69 -13.69
CA GLU A 8 13.13 8.61 -12.25
C GLU A 8 12.11 7.73 -11.50
N GLU A 9 10.84 7.79 -11.90
CA GLU A 9 9.77 7.01 -11.31
C GLU A 9 9.83 5.54 -11.77
N ALA A 10 10.28 5.31 -13.00
CA ALA A 10 10.45 3.98 -13.56
C ALA A 10 11.53 3.14 -12.83
N LYS A 11 12.42 3.76 -12.04
CA LYS A 11 13.45 3.07 -11.25
C LYS A 11 12.90 2.38 -10.00
N PHE A 12 11.71 2.77 -9.53
CA PHE A 12 11.13 2.18 -8.33
C PHE A 12 9.72 1.67 -8.56
N LYS A 13 9.27 0.80 -7.66
CA LYS A 13 7.92 0.26 -7.65
C LYS A 13 7.34 0.28 -6.25
N LEU A 14 6.08 0.69 -6.14
CA LEU A 14 5.32 0.52 -4.91
C LEU A 14 4.76 -0.90 -4.81
N CYS A 15 5.03 -1.55 -3.70
CA CYS A 15 4.58 -2.90 -3.43
C CYS A 15 3.81 -2.98 -2.11
N LYS A 16 2.53 -3.32 -2.16
CA LYS A 16 1.76 -3.63 -0.96
C LYS A 16 2.22 -4.94 -0.34
N VAL A 17 2.45 -4.93 0.98
CA VAL A 17 2.78 -6.11 1.78
C VAL A 17 1.50 -6.92 2.01
N ARG A 18 1.49 -8.17 1.54
CA ARG A 18 0.37 -9.11 1.75
C ARG A 18 0.48 -9.83 3.07
N SER A 19 1.65 -10.37 3.37
CA SER A 19 1.89 -11.15 4.59
C SER A 19 3.34 -11.01 5.03
N ILE A 20 3.55 -11.19 6.33
CA ILE A 20 4.87 -11.31 6.95
C ILE A 20 4.84 -12.61 7.73
N GLN A 21 5.83 -13.46 7.50
CA GLN A 21 5.90 -14.80 8.05
C GLN A 21 7.32 -15.13 8.47
N PHE A 22 7.45 -16.02 9.45
CA PHE A 22 8.74 -16.57 9.85
C PHE A 22 8.95 -17.89 9.10
N GLY A 23 10.10 -18.01 8.45
CA GLY A 23 10.51 -19.20 7.72
C GLY A 23 11.24 -20.19 8.60
N GLN A 24 11.84 -21.18 7.95
CA GLN A 24 12.76 -22.10 8.61
C GLN A 24 13.87 -21.30 9.30
N LYS A 25 14.29 -21.77 10.48
CA LYS A 25 15.29 -21.12 11.34
C LYS A 25 14.89 -19.71 11.83
N GLY A 26 13.59 -19.40 11.84
CA GLY A 26 13.08 -18.12 12.36
C GLY A 26 13.41 -16.91 11.49
N ILE A 27 13.75 -17.11 10.22
CA ILE A 27 14.08 -16.01 9.31
C ILE A 27 12.79 -15.29 8.89
N PRO A 28 12.61 -14.00 9.21
CA PRO A 28 11.44 -13.26 8.76
C PRO A 28 11.52 -12.99 7.26
N TYR A 29 10.39 -13.19 6.57
CA TYR A 29 10.21 -12.80 5.18
C TYR A 29 8.86 -12.11 4.98
N LEU A 30 8.83 -11.16 4.07
CA LEU A 30 7.61 -10.50 3.63
C LEU A 30 7.25 -10.95 2.21
N ASN A 31 5.95 -11.05 1.95
CA ASN A 31 5.42 -11.31 0.61
C ASN A 31 4.70 -10.07 0.11
N THR A 32 5.02 -9.66 -1.11
CA THR A 32 4.37 -8.53 -1.78
C THR A 32 3.21 -9.00 -2.66
N TYR A 33 2.34 -8.06 -3.05
CA TYR A 33 1.21 -8.34 -3.94
C TYR A 33 1.61 -8.86 -5.32
N ASP A 34 2.81 -8.51 -5.80
CA ASP A 34 3.38 -8.94 -7.08
C ASP A 34 4.15 -10.27 -6.99
N GLY A 35 4.06 -10.97 -5.85
CA GLY A 35 4.61 -12.30 -5.67
C GLY A 35 6.10 -12.34 -5.32
N ARG A 36 6.72 -11.20 -5.00
CA ARG A 36 8.11 -11.17 -4.53
C ARG A 36 8.16 -11.55 -3.04
N THR A 37 9.25 -12.24 -2.67
CA THR A 37 9.57 -12.55 -1.28
C THR A 37 10.87 -11.86 -0.90
N ILE A 38 10.81 -10.97 0.09
CA ILE A 38 11.98 -10.22 0.59
C ILE A 38 12.29 -10.72 1.99
N ARG A 39 13.52 -11.16 2.20
CA ARG A 39 14.01 -11.67 3.49
C ARG A 39 14.54 -10.52 4.34
N TYR A 40 14.48 -10.69 5.65
CA TYR A 40 14.94 -9.69 6.63
C TYR A 40 14.31 -8.29 6.42
N PRO A 41 12.96 -8.19 6.37
CA PRO A 41 12.32 -6.88 6.44
C PRO A 41 12.70 -6.10 7.69
N ASP A 42 12.59 -4.78 7.60
CA ASP A 42 12.52 -3.93 8.78
C ASP A 42 11.33 -4.38 9.67
N PRO A 43 11.56 -4.62 10.99
CA PRO A 43 10.52 -5.09 11.92
C PRO A 43 9.34 -4.13 12.08
N LEU A 44 9.48 -2.86 11.67
CA LEU A 44 8.41 -1.87 11.70
C LEU A 44 7.37 -2.05 10.60
N ILE A 45 7.71 -2.79 9.53
CA ILE A 45 6.81 -3.05 8.40
C ILE A 45 5.74 -4.05 8.85
N LYS A 46 4.48 -3.72 8.57
CA LYS A 46 3.32 -4.55 8.91
C LYS A 46 2.52 -4.96 7.66
N PRO A 47 1.66 -5.99 7.74
CA PRO A 47 0.76 -6.32 6.66
C PRO A 47 -0.13 -5.12 6.27
N ASN A 48 -0.36 -4.95 4.97
CA ASN A 48 -1.04 -3.81 4.32
C ASN A 48 -0.23 -2.51 4.18
N ASP A 49 0.96 -2.43 4.77
CA ASP A 49 1.89 -1.34 4.46
C ASP A 49 2.36 -1.43 3.00
N THR A 50 2.89 -0.34 2.49
CA THR A 50 3.43 -0.28 1.13
C THR A 50 4.92 0.00 1.17
N ILE A 51 5.72 -0.84 0.53
CA ILE A 51 7.17 -0.65 0.41
C ILE A 51 7.48 -0.01 -0.94
N LYS A 52 8.46 0.89 -0.96
CA LYS A 52 9.11 1.40 -2.16
C LYS A 52 10.31 0.51 -2.45
N LEU A 53 10.20 -0.25 -3.52
CA LEU A 53 11.22 -1.18 -3.99
C LEU A 53 12.04 -0.52 -5.10
N ASP A 54 13.35 -0.50 -4.94
CA ASP A 54 14.26 -0.18 -6.03
C ASP A 54 14.32 -1.36 -7.00
N LEU A 55 14.12 -1.13 -8.30
CA LEU A 55 14.11 -2.20 -9.30
C LEU A 55 15.50 -2.63 -9.75
N GLU A 56 16.52 -1.78 -9.60
CA GLU A 56 17.91 -2.10 -9.92
C GLU A 56 18.51 -2.95 -8.80
N GLU A 57 18.43 -2.49 -7.55
CA GLU A 57 18.99 -3.20 -6.40
C GLU A 57 18.08 -4.30 -5.83
N ASN A 58 16.79 -4.28 -6.16
CA ASN A 58 15.76 -5.14 -5.56
C ASN A 58 15.71 -5.04 -4.02
N LYS A 59 16.04 -3.86 -3.48
CA LYS A 59 16.01 -3.55 -2.04
C LYS A 59 14.90 -2.57 -1.70
N ILE A 60 14.48 -2.60 -0.44
CA ILE A 60 13.50 -1.67 0.10
C ILE A 60 14.22 -0.36 0.42
N VAL A 61 13.78 0.72 -0.21
CA VAL A 61 14.32 2.06 0.05
C VAL A 61 13.58 2.72 1.20
N GLU A 62 12.25 2.66 1.15
CA GLU A 62 11.37 3.30 2.13
C GLU A 62 10.06 2.50 2.23
N PHE A 63 9.28 2.73 3.29
CA PHE A 63 7.95 2.15 3.42
C PHE A 63 6.96 3.17 3.99
N ILE A 64 5.68 2.98 3.65
CA ILE A 64 4.56 3.76 4.12
C ILE A 64 3.69 2.86 4.98
N LYS A 65 3.47 3.29 6.22
CA LYS A 65 2.52 2.65 7.13
C LYS A 65 1.09 2.84 6.64
N PHE A 66 0.28 1.80 6.74
CA PHE A 66 -1.15 1.89 6.52
C PHE A 66 -1.82 2.57 7.73
N ASP A 67 -1.93 3.89 7.66
CA ASP A 67 -2.45 4.72 8.74
C ASP A 67 -3.35 5.86 8.19
N VAL A 68 -4.13 6.44 9.10
CA VAL A 68 -5.02 7.57 8.81
C VAL A 68 -4.20 8.77 8.32
N GLY A 69 -4.73 9.48 7.33
CA GLY A 69 -4.07 10.66 6.76
C GLY A 69 -3.15 10.39 5.57
N ASN A 70 -2.93 9.12 5.18
CA ASN A 70 -2.16 8.77 3.99
C ASN A 70 -3.02 8.67 2.73
N VAL A 71 -2.45 9.00 1.57
CA VAL A 71 -3.09 8.85 0.26
C VAL A 71 -3.18 7.38 -0.13
N VAL A 72 -4.36 6.97 -0.56
CA VAL A 72 -4.66 5.63 -1.03
C VAL A 72 -5.41 5.63 -2.36
N MET A 73 -5.22 4.55 -3.11
CA MET A 73 -5.99 4.21 -4.29
C MET A 73 -6.85 2.98 -4.03
N VAL A 74 -8.06 3.00 -4.57
CA VAL A 74 -8.95 1.85 -4.54
C VAL A 74 -8.66 0.93 -5.73
N THR A 75 -8.27 -0.30 -5.44
CA THR A 75 -7.89 -1.30 -6.46
C THR A 75 -9.07 -2.14 -6.96
N GLY A 76 -10.18 -2.20 -6.22
CA GLY A 76 -11.31 -3.08 -6.53
C GLY A 76 -12.68 -2.57 -6.06
N GLY A 77 -13.75 -3.17 -6.58
CA GLY A 77 -15.14 -2.81 -6.28
C GLY A 77 -15.67 -1.64 -7.12
N ARG A 78 -16.85 -1.11 -6.76
CA ARG A 78 -17.52 -0.01 -7.48
C ARG A 78 -16.72 1.29 -7.49
N ASN A 79 -15.90 1.52 -6.47
CA ASN A 79 -15.05 2.71 -6.31
C ASN A 79 -13.64 2.54 -6.92
N ARG A 80 -13.39 1.50 -7.73
CA ARG A 80 -12.07 1.23 -8.31
C ARG A 80 -11.54 2.42 -9.12
N GLY A 81 -10.28 2.77 -8.89
CA GLY A 81 -9.59 3.87 -9.57
C GLY A 81 -9.71 5.22 -8.87
N ARG A 82 -10.54 5.33 -7.82
CA ARG A 82 -10.61 6.56 -7.00
C ARG A 82 -9.39 6.67 -6.10
N VAL A 83 -8.95 7.90 -5.87
CA VAL A 83 -7.79 8.25 -5.05
C VAL A 83 -8.21 9.29 -4.02
N GLY A 84 -7.91 9.01 -2.76
CA GLY A 84 -8.28 9.87 -1.65
C GLY A 84 -7.41 9.63 -0.42
N VAL A 85 -7.73 10.32 0.66
CA VAL A 85 -7.03 10.22 1.94
C VAL A 85 -7.84 9.35 2.90
N ILE A 86 -7.18 8.47 3.64
CA ILE A 86 -7.85 7.69 4.70
C ILE A 86 -8.29 8.65 5.80
N LYS A 87 -9.59 8.69 6.10
CA LYS A 87 -10.17 9.45 7.23
C LYS A 87 -10.29 8.63 8.48
N ASN A 88 -10.79 7.41 8.35
CA ASN A 88 -11.04 6.53 9.49
C ASN A 88 -10.87 5.07 9.10
N ARG A 89 -10.46 4.25 10.07
CA ARG A 89 -10.34 2.81 9.97
C ARG A 89 -11.23 2.18 11.01
N GLU A 90 -12.30 1.54 10.57
CA GLU A 90 -13.24 0.84 11.44
C GLU A 90 -12.88 -0.65 11.49
N LYS A 91 -12.58 -1.12 12.70
CA LYS A 91 -12.16 -2.51 12.94
C LYS A 91 -13.29 -3.30 13.58
N HIS A 92 -13.83 -4.25 12.83
CA HIS A 92 -14.84 -5.18 13.31
C HIS A 92 -14.20 -6.53 13.65
N LYS A 93 -14.48 -7.08 14.84
CA LYS A 93 -14.03 -8.43 15.21
C LYS A 93 -14.80 -9.46 14.36
N GLY A 94 -14.08 -10.33 13.66
CA GLY A 94 -14.68 -11.41 12.87
C GLY A 94 -15.20 -11.01 11.48
N SER A 95 -15.07 -9.73 11.09
CA SER A 95 -15.44 -9.25 9.75
C SER A 95 -14.28 -8.47 9.12
N PHE A 96 -14.47 -8.04 7.88
CA PHE A 96 -13.51 -7.20 7.18
C PHE A 96 -13.46 -5.80 7.81
N GLU A 97 -12.26 -5.23 7.88
CA GLU A 97 -12.09 -3.85 8.28
C GLU A 97 -12.57 -2.90 7.18
N THR A 98 -13.35 -1.90 7.58
CA THR A 98 -13.93 -0.89 6.70
C THR A 98 -13.06 0.36 6.76
N ILE A 99 -12.63 0.85 5.59
CA ILE A 99 -11.78 2.02 5.44
C ILE A 99 -12.59 3.14 4.82
N HIS A 100 -12.72 4.24 5.54
CA HIS A 100 -13.36 5.47 5.08
C HIS A 100 -12.32 6.36 4.40
N ILE A 101 -12.62 6.74 3.16
CA ILE A 101 -11.73 7.51 2.30
C ILE A 101 -12.47 8.77 1.86
N GLN A 102 -11.78 9.90 1.88
CA GLN A 102 -12.25 11.16 1.31
C GLN A 102 -11.42 11.51 0.07
N ASP A 103 -12.07 11.70 -1.06
CA ASP A 103 -11.42 12.16 -2.29
C ASP A 103 -11.13 13.67 -2.24
N SER A 104 -10.32 14.15 -3.20
CA SER A 104 -10.01 15.58 -3.35
C SER A 104 -11.23 16.48 -3.58
N THR A 105 -12.33 15.94 -4.14
CA THR A 105 -13.59 16.66 -4.34
C THR A 105 -14.46 16.72 -3.08
N GLY A 106 -14.01 16.15 -1.96
CA GLY A 106 -14.73 16.13 -0.68
C GLY A 106 -15.73 14.99 -0.52
N HIS A 107 -15.95 14.16 -1.56
CA HIS A 107 -16.83 13.00 -1.48
C HIS A 107 -16.22 11.89 -0.62
N GLU A 108 -17.00 11.42 0.35
CA GLU A 108 -16.61 10.31 1.22
C GLU A 108 -17.23 8.99 0.76
N PHE A 109 -16.46 7.92 0.87
CA PHE A 109 -16.95 6.56 0.62
C PHE A 109 -16.15 5.56 1.45
N ALA A 110 -16.67 4.34 1.55
CA ALA A 110 -16.04 3.26 2.29
C ALA A 110 -15.67 2.08 1.38
N THR A 111 -14.55 1.43 1.69
CA THR A 111 -14.11 0.19 1.02
C THR A 111 -13.52 -0.79 2.02
N ARG A 112 -13.45 -2.07 1.65
CA ARG A 112 -12.77 -3.09 2.47
C ARG A 112 -11.25 -2.89 2.40
N LEU A 113 -10.54 -3.17 3.50
CA LEU A 113 -9.07 -3.11 3.61
C LEU A 113 -8.31 -3.76 2.43
N GLY A 114 -8.81 -4.89 1.92
CA GLY A 114 -8.19 -5.61 0.80
C GLY A 114 -8.13 -4.78 -0.49
N ASN A 115 -9.08 -3.88 -0.70
CA ASN A 115 -9.20 -3.05 -1.91
C ASN A 115 -8.45 -1.72 -1.81
N VAL A 116 -7.71 -1.49 -0.73
CA VAL A 116 -6.99 -0.23 -0.49
C VAL A 116 -5.50 -0.43 -0.72
N PHE A 117 -4.87 0.46 -1.48
CA PHE A 117 -3.43 0.48 -1.73
C PHE A 117 -2.88 1.86 -1.37
N THR A 118 -1.87 1.93 -0.50
CA THR A 118 -1.27 3.21 -0.09
C THR A 118 -0.29 3.70 -1.14
N LEU A 119 -0.48 4.93 -1.61
CA LEU A 119 0.35 5.53 -2.65
C LEU A 119 1.38 6.51 -2.12
N GLY A 120 1.15 7.11 -0.95
CA GLY A 120 2.01 8.15 -0.43
C GLY A 120 1.76 8.46 1.03
N LYS A 121 2.70 9.18 1.63
CA LYS A 121 2.62 9.68 3.00
C LYS A 121 1.95 11.04 3.03
N GLY A 122 0.99 11.25 3.93
CA GLY A 122 0.21 12.47 3.98
C GLY A 122 -0.64 12.63 2.70
N THR A 123 -0.62 13.82 2.10
CA THR A 123 -1.36 14.15 0.87
C THR A 123 -0.56 14.02 -0.42
N LYS A 124 0.75 13.70 -0.34
CA LYS A 124 1.63 13.62 -1.50
C LYS A 124 1.79 12.17 -1.97
N PRO A 125 1.23 11.77 -3.13
CA PRO A 125 1.49 10.46 -3.70
C PRO A 125 2.96 10.35 -4.13
N TRP A 126 3.53 9.15 -4.04
CA TRP A 126 4.88 8.87 -4.55
C TRP A 126 4.90 8.55 -6.05
N VAL A 127 3.73 8.27 -6.63
CA VAL A 127 3.57 7.94 -8.05
C VAL A 127 2.71 8.99 -8.75
N SER A 128 2.88 9.12 -10.06
CA SER A 128 2.00 9.92 -10.90
C SER A 128 0.63 9.24 -11.05
N LEU A 129 -0.43 10.07 -11.14
CA LEU A 129 -1.83 9.66 -11.22
C LEU A 129 -2.43 10.01 -12.59
#